data_AF-M2YYI6-F1
#
_entry.id   AF-M2YYI6-F1
#
_cell.length_a   1.000
_cell.length_b   1.000
_cell.length_c   1.000
_cell.angle_alpha   90.00
_cell.angle_beta   90.00
_cell.angle_gamma   90.00
#
_symmetry.space_group_name_H-M   'P 1'
#
loop_
_entity.id
_entity.type
_entity.pdbx_description
1 polymer ?
#
loop_
_entity_poly.entity_id
_entity_poly.type
_entity_poly.pdbx_seq_one_letter_code
_entity_poly.pdbx_strand_id
1 'polypeptide(L)'
;MSSPTDLRPYLRTLDAETLADLLHAQAERDPVLRQALENRFATQGSDLAEAHRLLDTAVLAGNVEYAAKVGSVLDTLQRLLDAGSQADLAPLARRTVDDISEMLEQIDDASGEVADRLDRAVELYARACVARPPDPESLAAWILEVEFDGPRRPAIELADFASALGEKGIARIKSTVDSVLAEHPSGAKRETAERLREELAEVSGDVDALVAILAAKPPRVDVSLKIVRVLRAAGRHSEAIAHAARALTHDKKEEAPPPEEQPVPLSRKNFDENPVAATYLALRAESMDAGHWVAQRKTALARLRELAAGSTEAADELVRALLGEDRADEAWRAAVRFEASLAVRVELADSRSVAHPAETIPVYRDHVEELITRKDSNSYREAARQLRKLRTVHKNAGTAEEFSSYLGTLVEIHKRKTRLIAEVKAARIAIPKPARA
;
A
#
# COMPACT_ATOMS: atom_id res chain seq x y z
N MET A 1 37.77 42.02 -0.53
CA MET A 1 37.53 40.65 -0.03
C MET A 1 36.91 39.88 -1.18
N SER A 2 37.70 39.04 -1.86
CA SER A 2 37.20 38.24 -2.98
C SER A 2 36.26 37.17 -2.44
N SER A 3 35.07 37.07 -3.02
CA SER A 3 34.13 36.01 -2.70
C SER A 3 34.81 34.65 -2.93
N PRO A 4 34.65 33.67 -2.01
CA PRO A 4 35.23 32.35 -2.18
C PRO A 4 34.69 31.74 -3.48
N THR A 5 35.60 31.30 -4.35
CA THR A 5 35.27 30.59 -5.59
C THR A 5 34.52 29.30 -5.23
N ASP A 6 33.34 29.07 -5.83
CA ASP A 6 32.60 27.83 -5.63
C ASP A 6 33.32 26.68 -6.33
N LEU A 7 33.93 25.79 -5.55
CA LEU A 7 34.67 24.63 -6.05
C LEU A 7 33.78 23.42 -6.33
N ARG A 8 32.48 23.45 -5.96
CA ARG A 8 31.56 22.31 -6.12
C ARG A 8 31.41 21.82 -7.57
N PRO A 9 31.35 22.69 -8.60
CA PRO A 9 31.29 22.21 -10.00
C PRO A 9 32.52 21.40 -10.40
N TYR A 10 33.71 21.82 -9.97
CA TYR A 10 34.96 21.10 -10.23
C TYR A 10 35.02 19.77 -9.47
N LEU A 11 34.70 19.77 -8.17
CA LEU A 11 34.69 18.55 -7.37
C LEU A 11 33.75 17.48 -7.92
N ARG A 12 32.62 17.87 -8.53
CA ARG A 12 31.68 16.94 -9.19
C ARG A 12 32.22 16.30 -10.47
N THR A 13 33.30 16.82 -11.04
CA THR A 13 33.95 16.22 -12.21
C THR A 13 35.01 15.18 -11.87
N LEU A 14 35.41 15.08 -10.60
CA LEU A 14 36.41 14.12 -10.13
C LEU A 14 35.76 12.77 -9.80
N ASP A 15 36.54 11.69 -9.95
CA ASP A 15 36.13 10.36 -9.51
C ASP A 15 36.20 10.21 -7.98
N ALA A 16 35.59 9.13 -7.48
CA ALA A 16 35.49 8.87 -6.05
C ALA A 16 36.86 8.66 -5.38
N GLU A 17 37.81 8.05 -6.10
CA GLU A 17 39.16 7.78 -5.61
C GLU A 17 39.95 9.07 -5.39
N THR A 18 39.96 9.97 -6.38
CA THR A 18 40.62 11.28 -6.27
C THR A 18 40.01 12.13 -5.15
N LEU A 19 38.68 12.10 -4.99
CA LEU A 19 38.01 12.82 -3.91
C LEU A 19 38.36 12.26 -2.53
N ALA A 20 38.45 10.93 -2.40
CA ALA A 20 38.84 10.27 -1.17
C ALA A 20 40.27 10.64 -0.76
N ASP A 21 41.22 10.63 -1.71
CA ASP A 21 42.62 11.00 -1.47
C ASP A 21 42.77 12.45 -1.03
N LEU A 22 42.06 13.37 -1.68
CA LEU A 22 42.05 14.79 -1.29
C LEU A 22 41.48 14.99 0.11
N LEU A 23 40.39 14.29 0.45
CA LEU A 23 39.77 14.37 1.76
C LEU A 23 40.67 13.76 2.85
N HIS A 24 41.34 12.65 2.54
CA HIS A 24 42.28 11.99 3.43
C HIS A 24 43.50 12.87 3.70
N ALA A 25 44.12 13.43 2.66
CA ALA A 25 45.23 14.36 2.78
C ALA A 25 44.87 15.62 3.58
N GLN A 26 43.60 16.09 3.49
CA GLN A 26 43.12 17.19 4.31
C GLN A 26 42.86 16.77 5.76
N ALA A 27 42.33 15.57 6.00
CA ALA A 27 42.14 15.02 7.33
C ALA A 27 43.47 14.83 8.08
N GLU A 28 44.56 14.46 7.40
CA GLU A 28 45.88 14.41 8.02
C GLU A 28 46.34 15.77 8.58
N ARG A 29 45.86 16.88 8.01
CA ARG A 29 46.23 18.25 8.39
C ARG A 29 45.24 18.90 9.35
N ASP A 30 44.03 18.36 9.47
CA ASP A 30 42.94 18.88 10.31
C ASP A 30 42.47 17.81 11.30
N PRO A 31 42.89 17.87 12.59
CA PRO A 31 42.51 16.91 13.62
C PRO A 31 40.99 16.82 13.87
N VAL A 32 40.25 17.92 13.68
CA VAL A 32 38.79 17.94 13.90
C VAL A 32 38.10 17.18 12.78
N LEU A 33 38.52 17.41 11.53
CA LEU A 33 38.02 16.66 10.38
C LEU A 33 38.38 15.18 10.50
N ARG A 34 39.62 14.86 10.88
CA ARG A 34 40.05 13.48 11.11
C ARG A 34 39.19 12.77 12.14
N GLN A 35 39.00 13.38 13.31
CA GLN A 35 38.21 12.77 14.38
C GLN A 35 36.73 12.64 13.99
N ALA A 36 36.19 13.59 13.19
CA ALA A 36 34.84 13.47 12.65
C ALA A 36 34.70 12.31 11.64
N LEU A 37 35.73 12.03 10.84
CA LEU A 37 35.75 10.88 9.90
C LEU A 37 35.94 9.56 10.64
N GLU A 38 36.85 9.49 11.61
CA GLU A 38 37.09 8.31 12.45
C GLU A 38 35.83 7.94 13.25
N ASN A 39 35.13 8.93 13.82
CA ASN A 39 33.87 8.71 14.52
C ASN A 39 32.79 8.17 13.58
N ARG A 40 32.66 8.73 12.36
CA ARG A 40 31.71 8.23 11.36
C ARG A 40 32.01 6.78 10.95
N PHE A 41 33.28 6.46 10.75
CA PHE A 41 33.72 5.11 10.44
C PHE A 41 33.40 4.13 11.59
N ALA A 42 33.70 4.49 12.83
CA ALA A 42 33.39 3.68 14.00
C ALA A 42 31.87 3.49 14.20
N THR A 43 31.06 4.53 13.95
CA THR A 43 29.59 4.42 14.04
C THR A 43 29.01 3.46 13.02
N GLN A 44 29.52 3.43 11.78
CA GLN A 44 29.02 2.50 10.75
C GLN A 44 29.20 1.03 11.15
N GLY A 45 30.34 0.68 11.76
CA GLY A 45 30.59 -0.68 12.26
C GLY A 45 29.73 -1.04 13.49
N SER A 46 29.52 -0.10 14.40
CA SER A 46 28.64 -0.28 15.56
C SER A 46 27.17 -0.44 15.16
N ASP A 47 26.70 0.39 14.23
CA ASP A 47 25.34 0.38 13.72
C ASP A 47 24.99 -0.97 13.08
N LEU A 48 25.91 -1.54 12.30
CA LEU A 48 25.72 -2.85 11.69
C LEU A 48 25.60 -3.97 12.74
N ALA A 49 26.49 -3.98 13.74
CA ALA A 49 26.44 -4.96 14.82
C ALA A 49 25.19 -4.81 15.70
N GLU A 50 24.69 -3.59 15.88
CA GLU A 50 23.42 -3.33 16.55
C GLU A 50 22.23 -3.81 15.72
N ALA A 51 22.22 -3.58 14.41
CA ALA A 51 21.16 -4.06 13.53
C ALA A 51 21.05 -5.59 13.54
N HIS A 52 22.17 -6.33 13.52
CA HIS A 52 22.16 -7.78 13.70
C HIS A 52 21.53 -8.21 15.03
N ARG A 53 21.92 -7.57 16.15
CA ARG A 53 21.35 -7.88 17.47
C ARG A 53 19.86 -7.54 17.56
N LEU A 54 19.44 -6.44 16.96
CA LEU A 54 18.03 -6.04 16.92
C LEU A 54 17.20 -7.08 16.17
N LEU A 55 17.69 -7.56 15.03
CA LEU A 55 17.04 -8.62 14.27
C LEU A 55 16.95 -9.93 15.08
N ASP A 56 18.05 -10.35 15.73
CA ASP A 56 18.06 -11.55 16.59
C ASP A 56 17.00 -11.48 17.72
N THR A 57 16.81 -10.30 18.31
CA THR A 57 15.84 -10.11 19.40
C THR A 57 14.42 -9.82 18.92
N ALA A 58 14.22 -9.55 17.63
CA ALA A 58 12.90 -9.30 17.06
C ALA A 58 12.08 -10.59 17.04
N VAL A 59 12.69 -11.72 16.66
CA VAL A 59 12.06 -13.05 16.54
C VAL A 59 11.41 -13.52 17.86
N LEU A 60 11.90 -13.04 19.01
CA LEU A 60 11.39 -13.40 20.34
C LEU A 60 10.34 -12.41 20.89
N ALA A 61 9.99 -11.37 20.13
CA ALA A 61 9.15 -10.27 20.59
C ALA A 61 7.68 -10.43 20.15
N GLY A 62 6.75 -9.76 20.85
CA GLY A 62 5.36 -9.69 20.39
C GLY A 62 5.19 -8.81 19.14
N ASN A 63 4.11 -8.99 18.37
CA ASN A 63 3.92 -8.39 17.03
C ASN A 63 4.26 -6.88 16.91
N VAL A 64 3.84 -6.05 17.87
CA VAL A 64 4.13 -4.60 17.86
C VAL A 64 5.61 -4.30 18.08
N GLU A 65 6.27 -5.06 18.93
CA GLU A 65 7.69 -4.89 19.24
C GLU A 65 8.56 -5.46 18.11
N TYR A 66 8.11 -6.52 17.44
CA TYR A 66 8.73 -7.04 16.21
C TYR A 66 8.77 -5.96 15.12
N ALA A 67 7.62 -5.35 14.81
CA ALA A 67 7.52 -4.32 13.77
C ALA A 67 8.43 -3.10 14.07
N ALA A 68 8.53 -2.67 15.33
CA ALA A 68 9.42 -1.59 15.73
C ALA A 68 10.92 -1.95 15.57
N LYS A 69 11.31 -3.16 15.99
CA LYS A 69 12.70 -3.64 15.88
C LYS A 69 13.12 -3.81 14.42
N VAL A 70 12.29 -4.46 13.61
CA VAL A 70 12.54 -4.61 12.17
C VAL A 70 12.61 -3.24 11.49
N GLY A 71 11.70 -2.31 11.83
CA GLY A 71 11.77 -0.93 11.32
C GLY A 71 13.12 -0.27 11.59
N SER A 72 13.66 -0.45 12.80
CA SER A 72 14.97 0.10 13.18
C SER A 72 16.14 -0.54 12.40
N VAL A 73 16.04 -1.83 12.08
CA VAL A 73 17.01 -2.53 11.21
C VAL A 73 16.96 -1.96 9.80
N LEU A 74 15.77 -1.80 9.22
CA LEU A 74 15.58 -1.23 7.88
C LEU A 74 16.07 0.23 7.79
N ASP A 75 15.82 1.04 8.82
CA ASP A 75 16.34 2.42 8.90
C ASP A 75 17.87 2.46 8.96
N THR A 76 18.48 1.45 9.59
CA THR A 76 19.94 1.33 9.64
C THR A 76 20.53 0.88 8.31
N LEU A 77 19.93 -0.13 7.66
CA LEU A 77 20.30 -0.56 6.31
C LEU A 77 20.21 0.60 5.31
N GLN A 78 19.09 1.32 5.29
CA GLN A 78 18.88 2.51 4.44
C GLN A 78 19.99 3.53 4.65
N ARG A 79 20.26 3.92 5.91
CA ARG A 79 21.26 4.92 6.25
C ARG A 79 22.67 4.50 5.80
N LEU A 80 23.03 3.24 5.98
CA LEU A 80 24.34 2.71 5.60
C LEU A 80 24.49 2.64 4.06
N LEU A 81 23.43 2.26 3.34
CA LEU A 81 23.40 2.29 1.87
C LEU A 81 23.49 3.72 1.32
N ASP A 82 22.72 4.66 1.88
CA ASP A 82 22.74 6.07 1.50
C ASP A 82 24.10 6.74 1.77
N ALA A 83 24.79 6.28 2.82
CA ALA A 83 26.12 6.74 3.17
C ALA A 83 27.24 6.11 2.30
N GLY A 84 26.91 5.17 1.40
CA GLY A 84 27.90 4.49 0.56
C GLY A 84 28.86 3.60 1.36
N SER A 85 28.37 2.97 2.44
CA SER A 85 29.17 2.07 3.27
C SER A 85 29.84 0.98 2.43
N GLN A 86 31.09 0.66 2.74
CA GLN A 86 31.84 -0.45 2.12
C GLN A 86 31.53 -1.81 2.78
N ALA A 87 30.74 -1.81 3.86
CA ALA A 87 30.35 -3.03 4.55
C ALA A 87 29.45 -3.90 3.65
N ASP A 88 29.52 -5.22 3.84
CA ASP A 88 28.63 -6.15 3.15
C ASP A 88 27.25 -6.14 3.81
N LEU A 89 26.33 -5.36 3.25
CA LEU A 89 24.97 -5.22 3.78
C LEU A 89 24.00 -6.26 3.23
N ALA A 90 24.34 -6.93 2.13
CA ALA A 90 23.48 -7.91 1.46
C ALA A 90 23.10 -9.10 2.38
N PRO A 91 24.01 -9.68 3.20
CA PRO A 91 23.63 -10.75 4.13
C PRO A 91 22.61 -10.31 5.18
N LEU A 92 22.75 -9.11 5.75
CA LEU A 92 21.79 -8.60 6.73
C LEU A 92 20.44 -8.28 6.08
N ALA A 93 20.46 -7.64 4.90
CA ALA A 93 19.24 -7.32 4.18
C ALA A 93 18.48 -8.58 3.74
N ARG A 94 19.18 -9.58 3.19
CA ARG A 94 18.60 -10.89 2.85
C ARG A 94 17.97 -11.55 4.07
N ARG A 95 18.72 -11.65 5.17
CA ARG A 95 18.22 -12.24 6.41
C ARG A 95 16.98 -11.50 6.93
N THR A 96 16.94 -10.18 6.80
CA THR A 96 15.78 -9.38 7.18
C THR A 96 14.56 -9.74 6.32
N VAL A 97 14.73 -9.93 5.00
CA VAL A 97 13.65 -10.39 4.10
C VAL A 97 13.16 -11.79 4.51
N ASP A 98 14.08 -12.72 4.74
CA ASP A 98 13.75 -14.11 5.11
C ASP A 98 13.00 -14.14 6.47
N ASP A 99 13.49 -13.43 7.49
CA ASP A 99 12.88 -13.37 8.84
C ASP A 99 11.49 -12.71 8.82
N ILE A 100 11.26 -11.67 8.00
CA ILE A 100 9.94 -11.03 7.84
C ILE A 100 8.97 -11.96 7.10
N SER A 101 9.46 -12.65 6.06
CA SER A 101 8.65 -13.59 5.29
C SER A 101 8.16 -14.74 6.17
N GLU A 102 9.03 -15.31 7.00
CA GLU A 102 8.66 -16.37 7.96
C GLU A 102 7.63 -15.85 8.98
N MET A 103 7.81 -14.64 9.49
CA MET A 103 6.89 -14.06 10.46
C MET A 103 5.49 -13.82 9.87
N LEU A 104 5.38 -13.37 8.61
CA LEU A 104 4.12 -13.16 7.88
C LEU A 104 3.31 -14.43 7.67
N GLU A 105 3.94 -15.60 7.66
CA GLU A 105 3.23 -16.88 7.64
C GLU A 105 2.55 -17.18 8.98
N GLN A 106 3.11 -16.68 10.09
CA GLN A 106 2.67 -16.99 11.45
C GLN A 106 1.65 -15.99 12.01
N ILE A 107 1.68 -14.74 11.54
CA ILE A 107 0.81 -13.67 12.05
C ILE A 107 -0.36 -13.34 11.12
N ASP A 108 -1.42 -12.81 11.72
CA ASP A 108 -2.50 -12.13 11.00
C ASP A 108 -2.13 -10.65 10.85
N ASP A 109 -1.55 -10.29 9.70
CA ASP A 109 -1.18 -8.90 9.37
C ASP A 109 -2.33 -8.18 8.64
N ALA A 110 -3.50 -8.15 9.27
CA ALA A 110 -4.67 -7.45 8.71
C ALA A 110 -4.43 -5.94 8.49
N SER A 111 -3.45 -5.34 9.18
CA SER A 111 -3.04 -3.95 8.99
C SER A 111 -2.08 -3.71 7.83
N GLY A 112 -1.44 -4.76 7.29
CA GLY A 112 -0.39 -4.65 6.26
C GLY A 112 0.94 -4.07 6.75
N GLU A 113 1.14 -3.93 8.06
CA GLU A 113 2.31 -3.22 8.62
C GLU A 113 3.60 -4.03 8.43
N VAL A 114 3.50 -5.35 8.44
CA VAL A 114 4.62 -6.28 8.26
C VAL A 114 4.83 -6.54 6.78
N ALA A 115 3.77 -6.58 5.97
CA ALA A 115 3.84 -6.61 4.52
C ALA A 115 4.57 -5.39 3.94
N ASP A 116 4.24 -4.16 4.37
CA ASP A 116 4.94 -2.93 3.93
C ASP A 116 6.44 -2.97 4.28
N ARG A 117 6.80 -3.58 5.43
CA ARG A 117 8.20 -3.76 5.83
C ARG A 117 8.92 -4.79 4.98
N LEU A 118 8.21 -5.83 4.54
CA LEU A 118 8.76 -6.83 3.64
C LEU A 118 9.10 -6.20 2.29
N ASP A 119 8.18 -5.41 1.71
CA ASP A 119 8.43 -4.71 0.44
C ASP A 119 9.65 -3.78 0.56
N ARG A 120 9.73 -3.02 1.65
CA ARG A 120 10.90 -2.17 1.95
C ARG A 120 12.18 -2.98 2.14
N ALA A 121 12.11 -4.16 2.77
CA ALA A 121 13.28 -5.02 2.97
C ALA A 121 13.82 -5.56 1.64
N VAL A 122 12.92 -5.92 0.70
CA VAL A 122 13.29 -6.38 -0.64
C VAL A 122 13.96 -5.27 -1.44
N GLU A 123 13.42 -4.05 -1.40
CA GLU A 123 14.04 -2.88 -2.04
C GLU A 123 15.48 -2.64 -1.51
N LEU A 124 15.65 -2.67 -0.18
CA LEU A 124 16.95 -2.49 0.46
C LEU A 124 17.92 -3.62 0.12
N TYR A 125 17.44 -4.85 0.01
CA TYR A 125 18.25 -5.99 -0.42
C TYR A 125 18.69 -5.84 -1.88
N ALA A 126 17.80 -5.46 -2.79
CA ALA A 126 18.15 -5.18 -4.18
C ALA A 126 19.26 -4.11 -4.25
N ARG A 127 19.09 -3.00 -3.54
CA ARG A 127 20.11 -1.94 -3.46
C ARG A 127 21.44 -2.42 -2.90
N ALA A 128 21.43 -3.27 -1.87
CA ALA A 128 22.64 -3.86 -1.33
C ALA A 128 23.34 -4.77 -2.35
N CYS A 129 22.58 -5.56 -3.11
CA CYS A 129 23.10 -6.36 -4.21
C CYS A 129 23.68 -5.50 -5.34
N VAL A 130 23.07 -4.35 -5.67
CA VAL A 130 23.64 -3.43 -6.67
C VAL A 130 24.94 -2.80 -6.17
N ALA A 131 24.98 -2.38 -4.89
CA ALA A 131 26.17 -1.79 -4.29
C ALA A 131 27.34 -2.77 -4.23
N ARG A 132 27.05 -4.05 -3.94
CA ARG A 132 28.04 -5.13 -3.95
C ARG A 132 27.42 -6.42 -4.49
N PRO A 133 27.57 -6.69 -5.79
CA PRO A 133 26.96 -7.85 -6.43
C PRO A 133 27.38 -9.17 -5.76
N PRO A 134 26.43 -9.97 -5.26
CA PRO A 134 26.71 -11.33 -4.82
C PRO A 134 26.98 -12.23 -6.03
N ASP A 135 27.22 -13.52 -5.78
CA ASP A 135 27.28 -14.51 -6.85
C ASP A 135 25.95 -14.52 -7.66
N PRO A 136 25.98 -14.27 -8.99
CA PRO A 136 24.79 -14.17 -9.83
C PRO A 136 23.86 -15.39 -9.80
N GLU A 137 24.43 -16.60 -9.76
CA GLU A 137 23.65 -17.83 -9.76
C GLU A 137 22.98 -18.09 -8.41
N SER A 138 23.67 -17.75 -7.32
CA SER A 138 23.14 -17.80 -5.96
C SER A 138 22.00 -16.80 -5.76
N LEU A 139 22.12 -15.58 -6.32
CA LEU A 139 21.05 -14.58 -6.29
C LEU A 139 19.84 -15.04 -7.12
N ALA A 140 20.08 -15.55 -8.33
CA ALA A 140 19.03 -16.12 -9.18
C ALA A 140 18.30 -17.29 -8.48
N ALA A 141 19.04 -18.16 -7.79
CA ALA A 141 18.47 -19.28 -7.05
C ALA A 141 17.57 -18.80 -5.91
N TRP A 142 17.99 -17.80 -5.14
CA TRP A 142 17.18 -17.21 -4.08
C TRP A 142 15.90 -16.57 -4.62
N ILE A 143 15.98 -15.79 -5.71
CA ILE A 143 14.77 -15.19 -6.32
C ILE A 143 13.81 -16.29 -6.76
N LEU A 144 14.29 -17.33 -7.45
CA LEU A 144 13.46 -18.45 -7.89
C LEU A 144 12.84 -19.20 -6.71
N GLU A 145 13.59 -19.39 -5.63
CA GLU A 145 13.09 -20.02 -4.40
C GLU A 145 11.95 -19.19 -3.80
N VAL A 146 12.17 -17.89 -3.58
CA VAL A 146 11.15 -17.00 -3.02
C VAL A 146 9.91 -16.92 -3.91
N GLU A 147 10.08 -16.88 -5.23
CA GLU A 147 8.98 -16.72 -6.19
C GLU A 147 8.13 -17.98 -6.39
N PHE A 148 8.75 -19.16 -6.32
CA PHE A 148 8.05 -20.42 -6.57
C PHE A 148 7.55 -21.12 -5.30
N ASP A 149 7.97 -20.67 -4.11
CA ASP A 149 7.57 -21.27 -2.85
C ASP A 149 6.37 -20.51 -2.26
N GLY A 150 5.26 -21.18 -1.92
CA GLY A 150 4.18 -20.70 -1.02
C GLY A 150 3.32 -19.43 -1.32
N PRO A 151 2.11 -19.32 -0.71
CA PRO A 151 1.09 -18.29 -1.01
C PRO A 151 1.24 -16.91 -0.34
N ARG A 152 2.30 -16.65 0.44
CA ARG A 152 2.56 -15.35 1.11
C ARG A 152 4.02 -14.94 0.89
N ARG A 153 4.29 -14.34 -0.27
CA ARG A 153 5.65 -13.98 -0.72
C ARG A 153 5.73 -12.51 -1.11
N PRO A 154 6.91 -11.89 -0.98
CA PRO A 154 7.12 -10.57 -1.56
C PRO A 154 6.98 -10.64 -3.08
N ALA A 155 6.37 -9.62 -3.68
CA ALA A 155 6.47 -9.43 -5.12
C ALA A 155 7.89 -8.94 -5.44
N ILE A 156 8.74 -9.79 -6.02
CA ILE A 156 10.08 -9.37 -6.45
C ILE A 156 9.97 -8.82 -7.87
N GLU A 157 10.41 -7.57 -8.04
CA GLU A 157 10.61 -6.98 -9.36
C GLU A 157 12.02 -7.32 -9.87
N LEU A 158 12.13 -8.11 -10.95
CA LEU A 158 13.43 -8.50 -11.50
C LEU A 158 14.26 -7.30 -11.97
N ALA A 159 13.61 -6.18 -12.31
CA ALA A 159 14.27 -4.95 -12.74
C ALA A 159 15.23 -4.39 -11.67
N ASP A 160 14.86 -4.49 -10.39
CA ASP A 160 15.68 -3.98 -9.28
C ASP A 160 16.96 -4.80 -9.08
N PHE A 161 16.91 -6.10 -9.41
CA PHE A 161 18.03 -7.02 -9.31
C PHE A 161 18.83 -7.18 -10.61
N ALA A 162 18.33 -6.64 -11.73
CA ALA A 162 18.88 -6.87 -13.07
C ALA A 162 20.39 -6.61 -13.17
N SER A 163 20.85 -5.49 -12.61
CA SER A 163 22.26 -5.11 -12.65
C SER A 163 23.15 -6.02 -11.81
N ALA A 164 22.65 -6.51 -10.66
CA ALA A 164 23.37 -7.44 -9.79
C ALA A 164 23.36 -8.88 -10.31
N LEU A 165 22.29 -9.31 -10.97
CA LEU A 165 22.17 -10.61 -11.62
C LEU A 165 23.09 -10.73 -12.84
N GLY A 166 23.23 -9.65 -13.61
CA GLY A 166 23.95 -9.66 -14.89
C GLY A 166 23.45 -10.76 -15.84
N GLU A 167 24.20 -11.03 -16.91
CA GLU A 167 23.79 -11.98 -17.94
C GLU A 167 23.64 -13.42 -17.40
N LYS A 168 24.53 -13.83 -16.48
CA LYS A 168 24.54 -15.19 -15.91
C LYS A 168 23.31 -15.45 -15.05
N GLY A 169 22.97 -14.54 -14.14
CA GLY A 169 21.79 -14.66 -13.29
C GLY A 169 20.51 -14.64 -14.10
N ILE A 170 20.39 -13.71 -15.05
CA ILE A 170 19.23 -13.63 -15.96
C ILE A 170 19.07 -14.90 -16.79
N ALA A 171 20.16 -15.47 -17.33
CA ALA A 171 20.12 -16.72 -18.06
C ALA A 171 19.67 -17.91 -17.18
N ARG A 172 20.10 -17.95 -15.91
CA ARG A 172 19.68 -18.97 -14.95
C ARG A 172 18.18 -18.90 -14.64
N ILE A 173 17.65 -17.70 -14.41
CA ILE A 173 16.21 -17.48 -14.17
C ILE A 173 15.42 -17.90 -15.42
N LYS A 174 15.83 -17.43 -16.61
CA LYS A 174 15.21 -17.80 -17.88
C LYS A 174 15.15 -19.30 -18.09
N SER A 175 16.28 -20.01 -17.91
CA SER A 175 16.33 -21.46 -18.05
C SER A 175 15.37 -22.19 -17.11
N THR A 176 15.22 -21.72 -15.86
CA THR A 176 14.28 -22.31 -14.91
C THR A 176 12.84 -22.03 -15.31
N VAL A 177 12.51 -20.79 -15.68
CA VAL A 177 11.17 -20.38 -16.11
C VAL A 177 10.73 -21.16 -17.36
N ASP A 178 11.62 -21.29 -18.35
CA ASP A 178 11.35 -22.06 -19.56
C ASP A 178 11.10 -23.54 -19.25
N SER A 179 11.90 -24.14 -18.35
CA SER A 179 11.70 -25.51 -17.87
C SER A 179 10.35 -25.68 -17.16
N VAL A 180 10.00 -24.74 -16.28
CA VAL A 180 8.73 -24.76 -15.56
C VAL A 180 7.56 -24.65 -16.54
N LEU A 181 7.59 -23.74 -17.51
CA LEU A 181 6.51 -23.60 -18.50
C LEU A 181 6.37 -24.83 -19.41
N ALA A 182 7.48 -25.51 -19.72
CA ALA A 182 7.48 -26.76 -20.48
C ALA A 182 6.77 -27.91 -19.74
N GLU A 183 6.76 -27.91 -18.41
CA GLU A 183 6.02 -28.88 -17.58
C GLU A 183 4.51 -28.62 -17.52
N HIS A 184 4.04 -27.53 -18.14
CA HIS A 184 2.62 -27.13 -18.18
C HIS A 184 1.98 -27.04 -16.78
N PRO A 185 2.54 -26.20 -15.88
CA PRO A 185 2.05 -26.03 -14.53
C PRO A 185 0.64 -25.41 -14.54
N SER A 186 -0.07 -25.59 -13.45
CA SER A 186 -1.39 -25.01 -13.21
C SER A 186 -1.39 -24.11 -11.97
N GLY A 187 -2.37 -23.21 -11.89
CA GLY A 187 -2.55 -22.29 -10.75
C GLY A 187 -1.39 -21.32 -10.59
N ALA A 188 -1.08 -20.97 -9.33
CA ALA A 188 -0.09 -19.96 -8.95
C ALA A 188 1.29 -20.18 -9.60
N LYS A 189 1.75 -21.43 -9.70
CA LYS A 189 3.06 -21.74 -10.31
C LYS A 189 3.13 -21.33 -11.79
N ARG A 190 2.01 -21.42 -12.52
CA ARG A 190 1.91 -20.96 -13.91
C ARG A 190 1.95 -19.45 -13.99
N GLU A 191 1.17 -18.79 -13.13
CA GLU A 191 1.07 -17.32 -13.09
C GLU A 191 2.43 -16.69 -12.76
N THR A 192 3.15 -17.21 -11.77
CA THR A 192 4.53 -16.80 -11.45
C THR A 192 5.46 -16.97 -12.64
N ALA A 193 5.44 -18.14 -13.30
CA ALA A 193 6.33 -18.40 -14.44
C ALA A 193 6.02 -17.48 -15.64
N GLU A 194 4.74 -17.21 -15.92
CA GLU A 194 4.33 -16.27 -16.98
C GLU A 194 4.74 -14.83 -16.66
N ARG A 195 4.61 -14.39 -15.41
CA ARG A 195 5.07 -13.06 -14.96
C ARG A 195 6.59 -12.93 -15.07
N LEU A 196 7.35 -13.88 -14.53
CA LEU A 196 8.82 -13.85 -14.62
C LEU A 196 9.29 -13.87 -16.08
N ARG A 197 8.61 -14.60 -16.98
CA ARG A 197 8.95 -14.59 -18.41
C ARG A 197 8.74 -13.22 -19.05
N GLU A 198 7.72 -12.47 -18.66
CA GLU A 198 7.48 -11.10 -19.11
C GLU A 198 8.57 -10.15 -18.59
N GLU A 199 8.86 -10.19 -17.29
CA GLU A 199 9.89 -9.36 -16.68
C GLU A 199 11.29 -9.65 -17.25
N LEU A 200 11.60 -10.91 -17.55
CA LEU A 200 12.85 -11.28 -18.24
C LEU A 200 12.96 -10.63 -19.62
N ALA A 201 11.87 -10.55 -20.38
CA ALA A 201 11.86 -9.87 -21.68
C ALA A 201 12.05 -8.35 -21.54
N GLU A 202 11.48 -7.75 -20.48
CA GLU A 202 11.70 -6.35 -20.14
C GLU A 202 13.16 -6.05 -19.77
N VAL A 203 13.72 -6.83 -18.84
CA VAL A 203 15.09 -6.64 -18.33
C VAL A 203 16.14 -6.91 -19.41
N SER A 204 15.93 -7.92 -20.26
CA SER A 204 16.83 -8.21 -21.38
C SER A 204 16.71 -7.23 -22.56
N GLY A 205 15.66 -6.41 -22.57
CA GLY A 205 15.37 -5.50 -23.68
C GLY A 205 14.91 -6.21 -24.96
N ASP A 206 14.44 -7.46 -24.86
CA ASP A 206 13.91 -8.22 -25.99
C ASP A 206 12.48 -7.77 -26.32
N VAL A 207 12.41 -6.70 -27.12
CA VAL A 207 11.16 -6.06 -27.55
C VAL A 207 10.25 -7.04 -28.28
N ASP A 208 10.79 -7.92 -29.13
CA ASP A 208 10.01 -8.87 -29.90
C ASP A 208 9.40 -9.95 -29.01
N ALA A 209 10.20 -10.51 -28.08
CA ALA A 209 9.69 -11.46 -27.10
C ALA A 209 8.61 -10.83 -26.21
N LEU A 210 8.82 -9.60 -25.72
CA LEU A 210 7.86 -8.91 -24.88
C LEU A 210 6.54 -8.64 -25.62
N VAL A 211 6.60 -8.18 -26.87
CA VAL A 211 5.40 -7.97 -27.70
C VAL A 211 4.68 -9.28 -27.96
N ALA A 212 5.40 -10.38 -28.25
CA ALA A 212 4.80 -11.70 -28.45
C ALA A 212 4.10 -12.22 -27.19
N ILE A 213 4.72 -12.05 -26.01
CA ILE A 213 4.13 -12.43 -24.72
C ILE A 213 2.85 -11.63 -24.46
N LEU A 214 2.89 -10.30 -24.62
CA LEU A 214 1.74 -9.44 -24.38
C LEU A 214 0.62 -9.67 -25.39
N ALA A 215 0.95 -9.92 -26.67
CA ALA A 215 -0.04 -10.18 -27.71
C ALA A 215 -0.76 -11.54 -27.55
N ALA A 216 -0.17 -12.49 -26.84
CA ALA A 216 -0.81 -13.76 -26.51
C ALA A 216 -1.85 -13.65 -25.38
N LYS A 217 -1.82 -12.57 -24.59
CA LYS A 217 -2.79 -12.31 -23.53
C LYS A 217 -4.15 -11.87 -24.14
N PRO A 218 -5.27 -12.07 -23.43
CA PRO A 218 -6.57 -11.56 -23.85
C PRO A 218 -6.50 -10.06 -24.18
N PRO A 219 -7.18 -9.60 -25.24
CA PRO A 219 -7.15 -8.21 -25.63
C PRO A 219 -7.72 -7.34 -24.50
N ARG A 220 -6.87 -6.49 -23.92
CA ARG A 220 -7.26 -5.49 -22.94
C ARG A 220 -6.60 -4.16 -23.27
N VAL A 221 -7.26 -3.07 -22.86
CA VAL A 221 -6.78 -1.70 -23.11
C VAL A 221 -5.41 -1.48 -22.46
N ASP A 222 -5.22 -1.93 -21.23
CA ASP A 222 -3.95 -1.83 -20.50
C ASP A 222 -2.81 -2.59 -21.18
N VAL A 223 -3.05 -3.84 -21.60
CA VAL A 223 -2.07 -4.67 -22.34
C VAL A 223 -1.72 -4.02 -23.68
N SER A 224 -2.72 -3.54 -24.41
CA SER A 224 -2.51 -2.86 -25.70
C SER A 224 -1.71 -1.57 -25.56
N LEU A 225 -1.96 -0.79 -24.51
CA LEU A 225 -1.19 0.40 -24.19
C LEU A 225 0.25 0.06 -23.81
N LYS A 226 0.48 -1.04 -23.08
CA LYS A 226 1.82 -1.53 -22.74
C LYS A 226 2.61 -1.87 -24.01
N ILE A 227 2.02 -2.63 -24.95
CA ILE A 227 2.63 -2.95 -26.26
C ILE A 227 3.00 -1.68 -27.03
N VAL A 228 2.09 -0.70 -27.10
CA VAL A 228 2.34 0.57 -27.80
C VAL A 228 3.49 1.35 -27.15
N ARG A 229 3.57 1.39 -25.81
CA ARG A 229 4.65 2.06 -25.08
C ARG A 229 6.00 1.39 -25.34
N VAL A 230 6.04 0.06 -25.29
CA VAL A 230 7.24 -0.75 -25.58
C VAL A 230 7.74 -0.50 -27.00
N LEU A 231 6.86 -0.61 -28.02
CA LEU A 231 7.23 -0.36 -29.41
C LEU A 231 7.69 1.09 -29.65
N ARG A 232 7.07 2.05 -28.98
CA ARG A 232 7.47 3.47 -29.07
C ARG A 232 8.84 3.71 -28.45
N ALA A 233 9.12 3.14 -27.27
CA ALA A 233 10.41 3.25 -26.60
C ALA A 233 11.54 2.64 -27.46
N ALA A 234 11.23 1.58 -28.22
CA ALA A 234 12.12 0.95 -29.18
C ALA A 234 12.24 1.67 -30.54
N GLY A 235 11.56 2.80 -30.75
CA GLY A 235 11.57 3.53 -32.04
C GLY A 235 10.74 2.90 -33.16
N ARG A 236 9.99 1.82 -32.90
CA ARG A 236 9.15 1.09 -33.86
C ARG A 236 7.78 1.76 -34.02
N HIS A 237 7.79 3.03 -34.42
CA HIS A 237 6.59 3.88 -34.44
C HIS A 237 5.49 3.37 -35.38
N SER A 238 5.85 2.80 -36.54
CA SER A 238 4.90 2.22 -37.50
C SER A 238 4.10 1.07 -36.90
N GLU A 239 4.78 0.16 -36.20
CA GLU A 239 4.16 -0.99 -35.54
C GLU A 239 3.32 -0.56 -34.33
N ALA A 240 3.79 0.43 -33.57
CA ALA A 240 3.03 1.02 -32.47
C ALA A 240 1.70 1.61 -32.97
N ILE A 241 1.72 2.36 -34.08
CA ILE A 241 0.51 2.91 -34.71
C ILE A 241 -0.41 1.80 -35.22
N ALA A 242 0.14 0.81 -35.91
CA ALA A 242 -0.63 -0.33 -36.41
C ALA A 242 -1.30 -1.12 -35.26
N HIS A 243 -0.59 -1.32 -34.15
CA HIS A 243 -1.13 -1.97 -32.97
C HIS A 243 -2.23 -1.14 -32.30
N ALA A 244 -2.02 0.17 -32.12
CA ALA A 244 -3.02 1.08 -31.57
C ALA A 244 -4.30 1.13 -32.42
N ALA A 245 -4.16 1.17 -33.76
CA ALA A 245 -5.29 1.14 -34.68
C ALA A 245 -6.10 -0.16 -34.54
N ARG A 246 -5.43 -1.31 -34.44
CA ARG A 246 -6.09 -2.60 -34.23
C ARG A 246 -6.84 -2.66 -32.89
N ALA A 247 -6.21 -2.21 -31.81
CA ALA A 247 -6.85 -2.16 -30.49
C ALA A 247 -8.14 -1.32 -30.50
N LEU A 248 -8.12 -0.16 -31.16
CA LEU A 248 -9.31 0.70 -31.32
C LEU A 248 -10.40 0.08 -32.21
N THR A 249 -10.04 -0.77 -33.18
CA THR A 249 -11.03 -1.48 -34.00
C THR A 249 -11.65 -2.68 -33.29
N HIS A 250 -10.94 -3.31 -32.35
CA HIS A 250 -11.48 -4.36 -31.49
C HIS A 250 -12.47 -3.77 -30.48
N ASP A 251 -12.14 -2.61 -29.90
CA ASP A 251 -13.04 -1.85 -29.01
C ASP A 251 -14.35 -1.45 -29.74
N LYS A 252 -14.26 -1.07 -31.03
CA LYS A 252 -15.43 -0.80 -31.89
C LYS A 252 -16.20 -2.04 -32.36
N LYS A 253 -15.66 -3.25 -32.20
CA LYS A 253 -16.36 -4.52 -32.51
C LYS A 253 -17.05 -5.12 -31.28
N GLU A 254 -16.64 -4.72 -30.07
CA GLU A 254 -17.34 -5.06 -28.82
C GLU A 254 -18.48 -4.06 -28.51
N GLU A 255 -18.46 -2.84 -29.08
CA GLU A 255 -19.65 -1.98 -29.16
C GLU A 255 -20.45 -2.23 -30.47
N ALA A 256 -21.34 -3.22 -30.41
CA ALA A 256 -22.58 -3.43 -31.21
C ALA A 256 -22.63 -4.67 -32.13
N PRO A 257 -23.42 -5.69 -31.75
CA PRO A 257 -24.53 -6.17 -32.56
C PRO A 257 -25.78 -5.28 -32.35
N PRO A 258 -26.74 -5.26 -33.31
CA PRO A 258 -28.08 -4.71 -33.06
C PRO A 258 -28.79 -5.52 -31.96
N PRO A 259 -29.80 -4.96 -31.28
CA PRO A 259 -30.46 -5.63 -30.17
C PRO A 259 -31.27 -6.81 -30.70
N GLU A 260 -30.67 -8.00 -30.68
CA GLU A 260 -31.45 -9.19 -30.39
C GLU A 260 -31.73 -9.13 -28.89
N GLU A 261 -33.02 -9.16 -28.54
CA GLU A 261 -33.55 -9.18 -27.18
C GLU A 261 -33.00 -10.40 -26.42
N GLN A 262 -31.74 -10.32 -25.98
CA GLN A 262 -31.22 -11.24 -24.98
C GLN A 262 -31.94 -10.90 -23.67
N PRO A 263 -32.49 -11.91 -22.97
CA PRO A 263 -33.32 -11.67 -21.81
C PRO A 263 -32.52 -10.85 -20.81
N VAL A 264 -33.06 -9.69 -20.43
CA VAL A 264 -32.51 -8.86 -19.34
C VAL A 264 -32.21 -9.82 -18.18
N PRO A 265 -30.94 -9.95 -17.76
CA PRO A 265 -30.57 -10.86 -16.68
C PRO A 265 -31.48 -10.61 -15.49
N LEU A 266 -31.93 -11.67 -14.81
CA LEU A 266 -32.91 -11.54 -13.73
C LEU A 266 -32.42 -10.53 -12.68
N SER A 267 -31.12 -10.50 -12.40
CA SER A 267 -30.51 -9.51 -11.49
C SER A 267 -30.65 -8.06 -11.96
N ARG A 268 -30.58 -7.79 -13.28
CA ARG A 268 -30.75 -6.45 -13.82
C ARG A 268 -32.19 -5.98 -13.66
N LYS A 269 -33.14 -6.85 -13.98
CA LYS A 269 -34.57 -6.56 -13.75
C LYS A 269 -34.86 -6.33 -12.27
N ASN A 270 -34.33 -7.18 -11.40
CA ASN A 270 -34.49 -7.03 -9.94
C ASN A 270 -33.88 -5.73 -9.43
N PHE A 271 -32.74 -5.30 -9.98
CA PHE A 271 -32.12 -4.02 -9.63
C PHE A 271 -32.92 -2.82 -10.14
N ASP A 272 -33.43 -2.86 -11.37
CA ASP A 272 -34.23 -1.77 -11.92
C ASP A 272 -35.58 -1.63 -11.18
N GLU A 273 -36.17 -2.74 -10.71
CA GLU A 273 -37.40 -2.75 -9.89
C GLU A 273 -37.15 -2.29 -8.44
N ASN A 274 -36.04 -2.72 -7.83
CA ASN A 274 -35.68 -2.37 -6.46
C ASN A 274 -34.18 -2.06 -6.33
N PRO A 275 -33.75 -0.82 -6.65
CA PRO A 275 -32.34 -0.43 -6.67
C PRO A 275 -31.80 -0.19 -5.25
N VAL A 276 -31.32 -1.26 -4.61
CA VAL A 276 -30.74 -1.29 -3.27
C VAL A 276 -29.38 -2.00 -3.29
N ALA A 277 -28.62 -1.93 -2.20
CA ALA A 277 -27.28 -2.53 -2.14
C ALA A 277 -27.30 -4.04 -2.43
N ALA A 278 -28.31 -4.76 -1.93
CA ALA A 278 -28.43 -6.20 -2.16
C ALA A 278 -28.63 -6.56 -3.65
N THR A 279 -29.51 -5.87 -4.36
CA THR A 279 -29.76 -6.11 -5.79
C THR A 279 -28.59 -5.62 -6.65
N TYR A 280 -27.89 -4.57 -6.21
CA TYR A 280 -26.65 -4.11 -6.82
C TYR A 280 -25.53 -5.16 -6.74
N LEU A 281 -25.32 -5.77 -5.57
CA LEU A 281 -24.30 -6.81 -5.38
C LEU A 281 -24.66 -8.11 -6.12
N ALA A 282 -25.96 -8.45 -6.19
CA ALA A 282 -26.42 -9.57 -7.01
C ALA A 282 -26.17 -9.32 -8.52
N LEU A 283 -26.46 -8.10 -9.00
CA LEU A 283 -26.14 -7.68 -10.36
C LEU A 283 -24.64 -7.73 -10.62
N ARG A 284 -23.82 -7.32 -9.66
CA ARG A 284 -22.35 -7.41 -9.75
C ARG A 284 -21.88 -8.84 -9.92
N ALA A 285 -22.35 -9.77 -9.07
CA ALA A 285 -21.95 -11.17 -9.13
C ALA A 285 -22.22 -11.77 -10.52
N GLU A 286 -23.45 -11.64 -11.04
CA GLU A 286 -23.83 -12.18 -12.34
C GLU A 286 -23.11 -11.47 -13.52
N SER A 287 -22.90 -10.15 -13.42
CA SER A 287 -22.23 -9.38 -14.47
C SER A 287 -20.71 -9.60 -14.52
N MET A 288 -20.10 -9.98 -13.40
CA MET A 288 -18.69 -10.38 -13.33
C MET A 288 -18.47 -11.70 -14.05
N ASP A 289 -19.35 -12.69 -13.81
CA ASP A 289 -19.30 -13.99 -14.49
C ASP A 289 -19.52 -13.86 -16.00
N ALA A 290 -20.35 -12.91 -16.42
CA ALA A 290 -20.62 -12.63 -17.82
C ALA A 290 -19.60 -11.69 -18.49
N GLY A 291 -18.65 -11.09 -17.77
CA GLY A 291 -17.64 -10.17 -18.31
C GLY A 291 -18.14 -8.75 -18.68
N HIS A 292 -19.37 -8.37 -18.31
CA HIS A 292 -19.99 -7.09 -18.67
C HIS A 292 -20.09 -6.07 -17.51
N TRP A 293 -19.46 -6.36 -16.36
CA TRP A 293 -19.61 -5.57 -15.14
C TRP A 293 -19.26 -4.08 -15.33
N VAL A 294 -18.22 -3.75 -16.10
CA VAL A 294 -17.78 -2.35 -16.24
C VAL A 294 -18.89 -1.44 -16.79
N ALA A 295 -19.61 -1.89 -17.82
CA ALA A 295 -20.72 -1.15 -18.42
C ALA A 295 -21.94 -1.10 -17.48
N GLN A 296 -22.28 -2.24 -16.84
CA GLN A 296 -23.42 -2.34 -15.92
C GLN A 296 -23.22 -1.51 -14.66
N ARG A 297 -22.00 -1.50 -14.12
CA ARG A 297 -21.60 -0.72 -12.94
C ARG A 297 -21.85 0.77 -13.12
N LYS A 298 -21.47 1.32 -14.27
CA LYS A 298 -21.63 2.75 -14.56
C LYS A 298 -23.10 3.16 -14.54
N THR A 299 -23.97 2.36 -15.14
CA THR A 299 -25.42 2.65 -15.20
C THR A 299 -26.09 2.42 -13.84
N ALA A 300 -25.75 1.33 -13.14
CA ALA A 300 -26.30 1.00 -11.83
C ALA A 300 -25.91 2.03 -10.76
N LEU A 301 -24.64 2.46 -10.71
CA LEU A 301 -24.21 3.53 -9.79
C LEU A 301 -24.79 4.90 -10.14
N ALA A 302 -25.00 5.20 -11.42
CA ALA A 302 -25.68 6.43 -11.82
C ALA A 302 -27.11 6.46 -11.26
N ARG A 303 -27.82 5.33 -11.34
CA ARG A 303 -29.16 5.20 -10.77
C ARG A 303 -29.18 5.32 -9.24
N LEU A 304 -28.28 4.64 -8.54
CA LEU A 304 -28.17 4.77 -7.08
C LEU A 304 -27.84 6.20 -6.64
N ARG A 305 -26.97 6.92 -7.36
CA ARG A 305 -26.66 8.32 -7.09
C ARG A 305 -27.83 9.27 -7.33
N GLU A 306 -28.63 9.01 -8.35
CA GLU A 306 -29.86 9.77 -8.61
C GLU A 306 -30.85 9.61 -7.45
N LEU A 307 -31.04 8.38 -6.97
CA LEU A 307 -31.92 8.10 -5.84
C LEU A 307 -31.38 8.65 -4.52
N ALA A 308 -30.07 8.56 -4.28
CA ALA A 308 -29.40 9.12 -3.11
C ALA A 308 -29.56 10.65 -3.02
N ALA A 309 -29.77 11.35 -4.14
CA ALA A 309 -30.08 12.78 -4.12
C ALA A 309 -31.49 13.10 -3.60
N GLY A 310 -32.40 12.12 -3.58
CA GLY A 310 -33.79 12.29 -3.19
C GLY A 310 -34.15 11.77 -1.78
N SER A 311 -33.34 10.91 -1.17
CA SER A 311 -33.62 10.31 0.15
C SER A 311 -32.34 9.86 0.86
N THR A 312 -32.32 10.02 2.18
CA THR A 312 -31.24 9.55 3.06
C THR A 312 -31.15 8.03 3.08
N GLU A 313 -32.26 7.30 3.02
CA GLU A 313 -32.30 5.85 2.93
C GLU A 313 -31.66 5.36 1.62
N ALA A 314 -31.89 6.06 0.51
CA ALA A 314 -31.24 5.75 -0.76
C ALA A 314 -29.73 6.07 -0.74
N ALA A 315 -29.33 7.11 0.00
CA ALA A 315 -27.91 7.41 0.23
C ALA A 315 -27.22 6.30 1.03
N ASP A 316 -27.89 5.73 2.04
CA ASP A 316 -27.40 4.58 2.78
C ASP A 316 -27.18 3.35 1.87
N GLU A 317 -28.13 3.07 0.97
CA GLU A 317 -28.01 1.97 0.01
C GLU A 317 -26.85 2.17 -0.97
N LEU A 318 -26.63 3.41 -1.45
CA LEU A 318 -25.47 3.74 -2.27
C LEU A 318 -24.15 3.50 -1.52
N VAL A 319 -24.09 3.89 -0.24
CA VAL A 319 -22.91 3.69 0.59
C VAL A 319 -22.63 2.20 0.82
N ARG A 320 -23.65 1.41 1.18
CA ARG A 320 -23.53 -0.05 1.36
C ARG A 320 -23.10 -0.74 0.06
N ALA A 321 -23.64 -0.31 -1.08
CA ALA A 321 -23.25 -0.82 -2.39
C ALA A 321 -21.75 -0.58 -2.69
N LEU A 322 -21.23 0.63 -2.37
CA LEU A 322 -19.82 0.97 -2.55
C LEU A 322 -18.91 0.23 -1.56
N LEU A 323 -19.37 0.01 -0.33
CA LEU A 323 -18.66 -0.80 0.66
C LEU A 323 -18.56 -2.27 0.24
N GLY A 324 -19.62 -2.85 -0.32
CA GLY A 324 -19.59 -4.22 -0.86
C GLY A 324 -18.71 -4.40 -2.11
N GLU A 325 -18.15 -3.30 -2.65
CA GLU A 325 -17.11 -3.32 -3.69
C GLU A 325 -15.72 -2.97 -3.15
N ASP A 326 -15.54 -2.91 -1.84
CA ASP A 326 -14.28 -2.52 -1.17
C ASP A 326 -13.83 -1.09 -1.52
N ARG A 327 -14.76 -0.18 -1.82
CA ARG A 327 -14.48 1.22 -2.23
C ARG A 327 -14.74 2.21 -1.10
N ALA A 328 -14.07 2.02 0.03
CA ALA A 328 -14.29 2.79 1.26
C ALA A 328 -14.18 4.32 1.07
N ASP A 329 -13.23 4.80 0.27
CA ASP A 329 -13.09 6.23 0.00
C ASP A 329 -14.25 6.84 -0.80
N GLU A 330 -14.81 6.08 -1.76
CA GLU A 330 -15.99 6.54 -2.49
C GLU A 330 -17.24 6.46 -1.65
N ALA A 331 -17.35 5.43 -0.81
CA ALA A 331 -18.41 5.31 0.17
C ALA A 331 -18.42 6.51 1.13
N TRP A 332 -17.25 6.93 1.63
CA TRP A 332 -17.12 8.13 2.46
C TRP A 332 -17.57 9.40 1.74
N ARG A 333 -17.07 9.64 0.52
CA ARG A 333 -17.47 10.80 -0.29
C ARG A 333 -18.97 10.81 -0.58
N ALA A 334 -19.56 9.65 -0.86
CA ALA A 334 -20.99 9.53 -1.09
C ALA A 334 -21.79 9.82 0.19
N ALA A 335 -21.35 9.28 1.33
CA ALA A 335 -22.01 9.51 2.62
C ALA A 335 -22.03 10.99 3.03
N VAL A 336 -20.94 11.71 2.79
CA VAL A 336 -20.86 13.16 3.04
C VAL A 336 -21.71 13.95 2.03
N ARG A 337 -21.63 13.60 0.74
CA ARG A 337 -22.30 14.34 -0.34
C ARG A 337 -23.82 14.21 -0.32
N PHE A 338 -24.33 13.03 0.00
CA PHE A 338 -25.76 12.72 -0.03
C PHE A 338 -26.36 12.63 1.37
N GLU A 339 -25.62 13.07 2.39
CA GLU A 339 -26.06 13.12 3.79
C GLU A 339 -26.67 11.79 4.27
N ALA A 340 -25.88 10.71 4.16
CA ALA A 340 -26.26 9.40 4.65
C ALA A 340 -26.59 9.41 6.15
N SER A 341 -27.37 8.42 6.59
CA SER A 341 -27.81 8.31 7.96
C SER A 341 -26.64 8.25 8.94
N LEU A 342 -26.86 8.73 10.16
CA LEU A 342 -25.78 8.76 11.16
C LEU A 342 -25.28 7.33 11.47
N ALA A 343 -26.15 6.33 11.43
CA ALA A 343 -25.76 4.93 11.64
C ALA A 343 -24.71 4.46 10.61
N VAL A 344 -24.95 4.72 9.33
CA VAL A 344 -24.02 4.36 8.24
C VAL A 344 -22.75 5.20 8.28
N ARG A 345 -22.86 6.49 8.60
CA ARG A 345 -21.67 7.35 8.77
C ARG A 345 -20.76 6.89 9.91
N VAL A 346 -21.32 6.38 11.01
CA VAL A 346 -20.55 5.84 12.14
C VAL A 346 -19.82 4.54 11.77
N GLU A 347 -20.47 3.66 11.02
CA GLU A 347 -19.84 2.43 10.49
C GLU A 347 -18.64 2.77 9.60
N LEU A 348 -18.80 3.74 8.71
CA LEU A 348 -17.71 4.25 7.88
C LEU A 348 -16.61 4.95 8.69
N ALA A 349 -16.98 5.67 9.75
CA ALA A 349 -16.02 6.35 10.61
C ALA A 349 -15.14 5.36 11.37
N ASP A 350 -15.68 4.21 11.80
CA ASP A 350 -14.93 3.17 12.49
C ASP A 350 -13.78 2.65 11.61
N SER A 351 -14.02 2.37 10.33
CA SER A 351 -12.96 1.94 9.40
C SER A 351 -12.02 3.08 9.00
N ARG A 352 -12.54 4.29 8.77
CA ARG A 352 -11.74 5.43 8.30
C ARG A 352 -10.88 6.08 9.38
N SER A 353 -11.22 5.90 10.66
CA SER A 353 -10.51 6.53 11.79
C SER A 353 -9.03 6.15 11.90
N VAL A 354 -8.61 5.04 11.28
CA VAL A 354 -7.21 4.59 11.24
C VAL A 354 -6.38 5.46 10.30
N ALA A 355 -6.86 5.68 9.06
CA ALA A 355 -6.13 6.43 8.04
C ALA A 355 -6.37 7.95 8.14
N HIS A 356 -7.59 8.38 8.50
CA HIS A 356 -8.00 9.78 8.51
C HIS A 356 -8.77 10.15 9.79
N PRO A 357 -8.13 10.10 10.97
CA PRO A 357 -8.80 10.31 12.25
C PRO A 357 -9.49 11.67 12.34
N ALA A 358 -8.90 12.74 11.80
CA ALA A 358 -9.45 14.09 11.87
C ALA A 358 -10.83 14.22 11.20
N GLU A 359 -11.04 13.55 10.06
CA GLU A 359 -12.31 13.61 9.30
C GLU A 359 -13.47 12.92 10.02
N THR A 360 -13.17 11.97 10.90
CA THR A 360 -14.17 11.17 11.63
C THR A 360 -14.68 11.83 12.91
N ILE A 361 -13.96 12.82 13.44
CA ILE A 361 -14.28 13.49 14.72
C ILE A 361 -15.71 14.05 14.74
N PRO A 362 -16.19 14.80 13.72
CA PRO A 362 -17.55 15.34 13.73
C PRO A 362 -18.62 14.24 13.79
N VAL A 363 -18.43 13.14 13.06
CA VAL A 363 -19.39 12.02 13.01
C VAL A 363 -19.55 11.36 14.38
N TYR A 364 -18.45 11.14 15.10
CA TYR A 364 -18.51 10.60 16.45
C TYR A 364 -19.15 11.57 17.45
N ARG A 365 -18.98 12.89 17.28
CA ARG A 365 -19.64 13.90 18.13
C ARG A 365 -21.15 13.87 17.93
N ASP A 366 -21.61 13.93 16.68
CA ASP A 366 -23.03 13.83 16.34
C ASP A 366 -23.66 12.57 16.96
N HIS A 367 -22.95 11.44 16.85
CA HIS A 367 -23.44 10.16 17.36
C HIS A 367 -23.55 10.14 18.90
N VAL A 368 -22.57 10.71 19.60
CA VAL A 368 -22.63 10.85 21.07
C VAL A 368 -23.82 11.72 21.48
N GLU A 369 -24.06 12.84 20.79
CA GLU A 369 -25.19 13.74 21.09
C GLU A 369 -26.55 13.08 20.84
N GLU A 370 -26.69 12.30 19.76
CA GLU A 370 -27.91 11.54 19.49
C GLU A 370 -28.18 10.51 20.60
N LEU A 371 -27.17 9.73 21.00
CA LEU A 371 -27.28 8.75 22.07
C LEU A 371 -27.67 9.40 23.41
N ILE A 372 -27.13 10.58 23.72
CA ILE A 372 -27.48 11.31 24.94
C ILE A 372 -28.93 11.84 24.89
N THR A 373 -29.45 12.12 23.71
CA THR A 373 -30.81 12.62 23.48
C THR A 373 -31.88 11.54 23.68
N ARG A 374 -31.56 10.27 23.41
CA ARG A 374 -32.48 9.12 23.60
C ARG A 374 -32.89 8.86 25.07
N LYS A 375 -32.12 9.39 26.04
CA LYS A 375 -32.42 9.41 27.49
C LYS A 375 -32.60 8.04 28.16
N ASP A 376 -32.20 6.93 27.54
CA ASP A 376 -32.24 5.60 28.14
C ASP A 376 -30.88 5.15 28.70
N SER A 377 -30.88 4.13 29.55
CA SER A 377 -29.65 3.64 30.19
C SER A 377 -28.65 3.03 29.21
N ASN A 378 -29.13 2.37 28.15
CA ASN A 378 -28.25 1.66 27.24
C ASN A 378 -27.52 2.67 26.35
N SER A 379 -28.23 3.69 25.86
CA SER A 379 -27.64 4.78 25.08
C SER A 379 -26.63 5.60 25.86
N TYR A 380 -26.78 5.77 27.19
CA TYR A 380 -25.73 6.41 27.99
C TYR A 380 -24.45 5.58 28.10
N ARG A 381 -24.58 4.24 28.16
CA ARG A 381 -23.42 3.35 28.14
C ARG A 381 -22.73 3.37 26.76
N GLU A 382 -23.51 3.32 25.69
CA GLU A 382 -23.01 3.46 24.32
C GLU A 382 -22.33 4.83 24.12
N ALA A 383 -22.93 5.91 24.60
CA ALA A 383 -22.33 7.25 24.53
C ALA A 383 -20.98 7.31 25.24
N ALA A 384 -20.85 6.66 26.41
CA ALA A 384 -19.58 6.58 27.11
C ALA A 384 -18.52 5.74 26.34
N ARG A 385 -18.94 4.68 25.64
CA ARG A 385 -18.05 3.91 24.73
C ARG A 385 -17.59 4.76 23.54
N GLN A 386 -18.51 5.49 22.92
CA GLN A 386 -18.20 6.37 21.80
C GLN A 386 -17.31 7.54 22.21
N LEU A 387 -17.50 8.13 23.39
CA LEU A 387 -16.59 9.13 23.97
C LEU A 387 -15.16 8.59 24.18
N ARG A 388 -15.03 7.31 24.55
CA ARG A 388 -13.72 6.66 24.67
C ARG A 388 -13.05 6.49 23.32
N LYS A 389 -13.80 6.07 22.29
CA LYS A 389 -13.30 6.02 20.90
C LYS A 389 -12.87 7.41 20.43
N LEU A 390 -13.74 8.41 20.61
CA LEU A 390 -13.47 9.80 20.24
C LEU A 390 -12.21 10.36 20.91
N ARG A 391 -11.92 9.98 22.16
CA ARG A 391 -10.64 10.32 22.82
C ARG A 391 -9.44 9.75 22.08
N THR A 392 -9.51 8.49 21.66
CA THR A 392 -8.44 7.83 20.91
C THR A 392 -8.26 8.49 19.54
N VAL A 393 -9.36 8.80 18.84
CA VAL A 393 -9.33 9.48 17.54
C VAL A 393 -8.70 10.87 17.67
N HIS A 394 -9.09 11.67 18.67
CA HIS A 394 -8.46 12.97 18.94
C HIS A 394 -6.97 12.85 19.30
N LYS A 395 -6.57 11.80 20.03
CA LYS A 395 -5.16 11.54 20.32
C LYS A 395 -4.38 11.25 19.03
N ASN A 396 -4.92 10.41 18.15
CA ASN A 396 -4.29 10.04 16.88
C ASN A 396 -4.25 11.23 15.90
N ALA A 397 -5.21 12.15 15.98
CA ALA A 397 -5.24 13.39 15.22
C ALA A 397 -4.40 14.54 15.84
N GLY A 398 -3.73 14.34 16.97
CA GLY A 398 -2.95 15.38 17.66
C GLY A 398 -3.77 16.49 18.33
N THR A 399 -5.09 16.34 18.43
CA THR A 399 -6.05 17.35 18.95
C THR A 399 -6.61 16.97 20.32
N ALA A 400 -5.77 16.41 21.19
CA ALA A 400 -6.20 15.89 22.50
C ALA A 400 -6.80 16.98 23.42
N GLU A 401 -6.33 18.24 23.31
CA GLU A 401 -6.85 19.38 24.08
C GLU A 401 -8.29 19.73 23.68
N GLU A 402 -8.64 19.61 22.40
CA GLU A 402 -10.01 19.84 21.92
C GLU A 402 -10.98 18.82 22.50
N PHE A 403 -10.56 17.56 22.66
CA PHE A 403 -11.36 16.54 23.31
C PHE A 403 -11.64 16.89 24.78
N SER A 404 -10.63 17.37 25.51
CA SER A 404 -10.79 17.80 26.90
C SER A 404 -11.78 18.96 27.01
N SER A 405 -11.70 19.95 26.11
CA SER A 405 -12.65 21.05 26.05
C SER A 405 -14.08 20.56 25.74
N TYR A 406 -14.23 19.72 24.71
CA TYR A 406 -15.52 19.14 24.32
C TYR A 406 -16.16 18.35 25.46
N LEU A 407 -15.39 17.47 26.12
CA LEU A 407 -15.87 16.67 27.25
C LEU A 407 -16.28 17.54 28.44
N GLY A 408 -15.52 18.61 28.73
CA GLY A 408 -15.85 19.58 29.78
C GLY A 408 -17.20 20.25 29.54
N THR A 409 -17.42 20.75 28.32
CA THR A 409 -18.70 21.36 27.91
C THR A 409 -19.84 20.34 27.99
N LEU A 410 -19.63 19.12 27.48
CA LEU A 410 -20.64 18.07 27.47
C LEU A 410 -21.07 17.65 28.89
N VAL A 411 -20.11 17.53 29.81
CA VAL A 411 -20.39 17.22 31.23
C VAL A 411 -21.15 18.35 31.92
N GLU A 412 -20.82 19.61 31.64
CA GLU A 412 -21.50 20.77 32.23
C GLU A 412 -22.96 20.88 31.74
N ILE A 413 -23.20 20.73 30.44
CA ILE A 413 -24.54 20.74 29.84
C ILE A 413 -25.41 19.61 30.42
N HIS A 414 -24.83 18.43 30.62
CA HIS A 414 -25.55 17.25 31.07
C HIS A 414 -25.36 16.90 32.56
N LYS A 415 -24.90 17.85 33.40
CA LYS A 415 -24.60 17.61 34.82
C LYS A 415 -25.75 17.03 35.64
N ARG A 416 -27.01 17.29 35.24
CA ARG A 416 -28.22 16.76 35.90
C ARG A 416 -28.52 15.30 35.53
N LYS A 417 -27.91 14.75 34.47
CA LYS A 417 -28.06 13.35 34.03
C LYS A 417 -27.06 12.47 34.79
N THR A 418 -27.31 12.22 36.07
CA THR A 418 -26.39 11.50 36.99
C THR A 418 -25.92 10.13 36.47
N ARG A 419 -26.80 9.39 35.77
CA ARG A 419 -26.47 8.09 35.16
C ARG A 419 -25.46 8.21 34.01
N LEU A 420 -25.58 9.23 33.16
CA LEU A 420 -24.61 9.51 32.10
C LEU A 420 -23.24 9.83 32.70
N ILE A 421 -23.20 10.68 33.74
CA ILE A 421 -21.96 11.04 34.43
C ILE A 421 -21.30 9.81 35.08
N ALA A 422 -22.10 8.88 35.63
CA ALA A 422 -21.58 7.63 36.18
C ALA A 422 -20.94 6.74 35.10
N GLU A 423 -21.59 6.58 33.94
CA GLU A 423 -21.05 5.79 32.82
C GLU A 423 -19.77 6.42 32.22
N VAL A 424 -19.71 7.76 32.10
CA VAL A 424 -18.48 8.47 31.65
C VAL A 424 -17.31 8.24 32.61
N LYS A 425 -17.56 8.28 33.93
CA LYS A 425 -16.54 7.95 34.95
C LYS A 425 -16.12 6.48 34.88
N ALA A 426 -17.08 5.57 34.71
CA ALA A 426 -16.83 4.14 34.58
C ALA A 426 -15.99 3.81 33.34
N ALA A 427 -16.13 4.59 32.26
CA ALA A 427 -15.33 4.46 31.04
C ALA A 427 -13.85 4.90 31.20
N ARG A 428 -13.41 5.30 32.42
CA ARG A 428 -12.04 5.78 32.73
C ARG A 428 -11.60 6.96 31.88
N ILE A 429 -12.53 7.87 31.60
CA ILE A 429 -12.24 9.14 30.93
C ILE A 429 -11.97 10.18 32.01
N ALA A 430 -10.77 10.78 32.02
CA ALA A 430 -10.43 11.83 32.97
C ALA A 430 -11.31 13.05 32.69
N ILE A 431 -12.24 13.34 33.59
CA ILE A 431 -13.10 14.52 33.50
C ILE A 431 -12.24 15.73 33.90
N PRO A 432 -12.06 16.74 33.02
CA PRO A 432 -11.35 17.95 33.38
C PRO A 432 -12.01 18.58 34.61
N LYS A 433 -11.22 18.99 35.61
CA LYS A 433 -11.76 19.78 36.72
C LYS A 433 -12.38 21.05 36.12
N PRO A 434 -13.61 21.45 36.53
CA PRO A 434 -14.14 22.72 36.08
C PRO A 434 -13.17 23.83 36.49
N ALA A 435 -12.78 24.67 35.54
CA ALA A 435 -12.05 25.89 35.85
C ALA A 435 -12.92 26.69 36.83
N ARG A 436 -12.37 26.96 38.02
CA ARG A 436 -13.01 27.89 38.96
C ARG A 436 -13.07 29.23 38.25
N ALA A 437 -14.28 29.71 37.97
CA ALA A 437 -14.52 31.10 37.62
C ALA A 437 -14.15 32.02 38.79
#